data_AF-A0A5Q4Z512-F1
#
_entry.id   AF-A0A5Q4Z512-F1
#
_cell.length_a   1.000
_cell.length_b   1.000
_cell.length_c   1.000
_cell.angle_alpha   90.00
_cell.angle_beta   90.00
_cell.angle_gamma   90.00
#
_symmetry.space_group_name_H-M   'P 1'
#
loop_
_entity.id
_entity.type
_entity.pdbx_description
1 polymer ?
#
loop_
_entity_poly.entity_id
_entity_poly.type
_entity_poly.pdbx_seq_one_letter_code
_entity_poly.pdbx_strand_id
1 'polypeptide(L)'
;MERKIIHSVGIDIGTTTTQVIFSTLTVVNRAPASQVPMYEFIDREISYQSPVSFTPIAHDGVIDVVALRQFIDLQIELAGFDAQGVETGAIIITGETAKAHNARDAIMDLSHQLGDFVVATAGPNLESIIAGRGSGAQEFSEKNHAKVVNIDIGGGTSNYVVFNNGKVVDTACLNIGGRLVELNAQGEVSYLHKPAIAVINDLFGEALNPRQISRDHLLRIVARMADLIIEQMNGKLTELSARLLQTPELKDITDIDAVFISGGVGDCFYLQQQEEQDITEFGDVGPLLARALLRHQELDKFTIKKPNQTVRATVIGAGAYSLTLSGSTIWLNSDELPLKNIPAVHPSVDWQQVTPEICNEIVLAAERMDLALSHDHYAISFDETMPITYQAVQHVARELAAFYDKHGNHHTMFLVILHNDIGKALGMELQPLLATNALSVIDEVATHEGDYIDIGKSYFGGEIVPLTVKSLAFPS
;
A
#
# COMPACT_ATOMS: atom_id res chain seq x y z
N MET A 1 20.39 -1.43 27.01
CA MET A 1 19.25 -1.18 26.11
C MET A 1 18.38 -2.41 26.20
N GLU A 2 17.16 -2.25 26.72
CA GLU A 2 16.20 -3.33 26.81
C GLU A 2 15.72 -3.67 25.40
N ARG A 3 15.71 -4.96 25.05
CA ARG A 3 15.28 -5.47 23.74
C ARG A 3 14.05 -6.33 23.96
N LYS A 4 12.97 -6.05 23.23
CA LYS A 4 11.79 -6.91 23.18
C LYS A 4 11.77 -7.63 21.83
N ILE A 5 11.52 -8.93 21.86
CA ILE A 5 11.23 -9.72 20.66
C ILE A 5 9.71 -9.79 20.52
N ILE A 6 9.22 -9.53 19.31
CA ILE A 6 7.80 -9.59 18.96
C ILE A 6 7.63 -10.54 17.77
N HIS A 7 6.68 -11.47 17.86
CA HIS A 7 6.29 -12.31 16.72
C HIS A 7 5.15 -11.65 15.95
N SER A 8 5.36 -11.47 14.65
CA SER A 8 4.44 -10.77 13.76
C SER A 8 4.03 -11.65 12.58
N VAL A 9 2.79 -11.45 12.10
CA VAL A 9 2.29 -12.04 10.84
C VAL A 9 1.94 -10.95 9.83
N GLY A 10 2.41 -11.11 8.59
CA GLY A 10 1.96 -10.34 7.43
C GLY A 10 1.09 -11.22 6.55
N ILE A 11 -0.10 -10.74 6.20
CA ILE A 11 -1.04 -11.43 5.32
C ILE A 11 -1.34 -10.49 4.16
N ASP A 12 -1.03 -10.92 2.94
CA ASP A 12 -1.40 -10.20 1.72
C ASP A 12 -2.48 -10.98 0.99
N ILE A 13 -3.59 -10.31 0.72
CA ILE A 13 -4.78 -10.86 0.07
C ILE A 13 -4.99 -10.09 -1.23
N GLY A 14 -4.30 -10.54 -2.28
CA GLY A 14 -4.43 -9.97 -3.61
C GLY A 14 -5.56 -10.58 -4.44
N THR A 15 -5.72 -10.08 -5.66
CA THR A 15 -6.73 -10.57 -6.62
C THR A 15 -6.48 -12.00 -7.07
N THR A 16 -5.21 -12.36 -7.25
CA THR A 16 -4.83 -13.68 -7.71
C THR A 16 -4.33 -14.58 -6.59
N THR A 17 -3.51 -14.02 -5.70
CA THR A 17 -2.76 -14.80 -4.71
C THR A 17 -2.93 -14.28 -3.31
N THR A 18 -2.95 -15.20 -2.35
CA THR A 18 -2.84 -14.92 -0.93
C THR A 18 -1.56 -15.53 -0.38
N GLN A 19 -0.89 -14.79 0.48
CA GLN A 19 0.39 -15.19 1.08
C GLN A 19 0.46 -14.80 2.56
N VAL A 20 1.17 -15.60 3.34
CA VAL A 20 1.38 -15.38 4.78
C VAL A 20 2.88 -15.43 5.07
N ILE A 21 3.37 -14.44 5.81
CA ILE A 21 4.76 -14.38 6.29
C ILE A 21 4.75 -14.22 7.81
N PHE A 22 5.52 -15.04 8.51
CA PHE A 22 5.82 -14.81 9.92
C PHE A 22 7.20 -14.22 10.07
N SER A 23 7.32 -13.25 10.96
CA SER A 23 8.58 -12.56 11.24
C SER A 23 8.78 -12.39 12.73
N THR A 24 10.04 -12.40 13.13
CA THR A 24 10.49 -12.02 14.46
C THR A 24 11.05 -10.61 14.36
N LEU A 25 10.46 -9.68 15.11
CA LEU A 25 10.83 -8.26 15.13
C LEU A 25 11.57 -7.96 16.43
N THR A 26 12.71 -7.27 16.34
CA THR A 26 13.43 -6.78 17.51
C THR A 26 13.14 -5.31 17.72
N VAL A 27 12.52 -4.99 18.85
CA VAL A 27 12.17 -3.63 19.28
C VAL A 27 13.13 -3.14 20.34
N VAL A 28 13.56 -1.89 20.22
CA VAL A 28 14.30 -1.17 21.28
C VAL A 28 13.62 0.14 21.61
N ASN A 29 13.67 0.53 22.88
CA ASN A 29 13.35 1.89 23.29
C ASN A 29 14.57 2.80 23.04
N ARG A 30 14.43 3.77 22.14
CA ARG A 30 15.44 4.79 21.82
C ARG A 30 15.36 6.01 22.73
N ALA A 31 14.24 6.23 23.41
CA ALA A 31 14.09 7.37 24.29
C ALA A 31 14.98 7.22 25.54
N PRO A 32 15.62 8.32 26.00
CA PRO A 32 16.20 8.40 27.33
C PRO A 32 15.16 8.06 28.41
N ALA A 33 15.61 7.52 29.54
CA ALA A 33 14.72 7.06 30.63
C ALA A 33 13.79 8.15 31.22
N SER A 34 14.05 9.43 30.95
CA SER A 34 13.25 10.58 31.40
C SER A 34 12.23 11.07 30.38
N GLN A 35 12.12 10.44 29.21
CA GLN A 35 11.19 10.81 28.14
C GLN A 35 10.18 9.69 27.89
N VAL A 36 9.10 10.03 27.19
CA VAL A 36 8.12 9.05 26.72
C VAL A 36 8.85 8.00 25.87
N PRO A 37 8.66 6.69 26.12
CA PRO A 37 9.30 5.64 25.34
C PRO A 37 9.09 5.81 23.84
N MET A 38 10.17 5.70 23.06
CA MET A 38 10.14 5.68 21.60
C MET A 38 10.62 4.32 21.14
N TYR A 39 9.69 3.46 20.76
CA TYR A 39 10.00 2.12 20.29
C TYR A 39 10.31 2.14 18.79
N GLU A 40 11.45 1.57 18.41
CA GLU A 40 11.90 1.43 17.03
C GLU A 40 12.24 -0.03 16.75
N PHE A 41 11.91 -0.50 15.54
CA PHE A 41 12.41 -1.77 15.04
C PHE A 41 13.84 -1.62 14.54
N ILE A 42 14.72 -2.45 15.07
CA ILE A 42 16.14 -2.46 14.64
C ILE A 42 16.52 -3.72 13.88
N ASP A 43 15.67 -4.74 13.90
CA ASP A 43 15.92 -5.99 13.20
C ASP A 43 14.62 -6.72 12.88
N ARG A 44 14.63 -7.44 11.77
CA ARG A 44 13.55 -8.30 11.32
C ARG A 44 14.12 -9.56 10.70
N GLU A 45 13.70 -10.69 11.23
CA GLU A 45 14.01 -12.00 10.69
C GLU A 45 12.73 -12.69 10.23
N ILE A 46 12.69 -13.17 8.98
CA ILE A 46 11.57 -13.96 8.49
C ILE A 46 11.74 -15.40 8.98
N SER A 47 10.82 -15.84 9.85
CA SER A 47 10.85 -17.19 10.44
C SER A 47 10.12 -18.22 9.59
N TYR A 48 9.08 -17.81 8.86
CA TYR A 48 8.30 -18.68 7.99
C TYR A 48 7.69 -17.91 6.82
N GLN A 49 7.59 -18.57 5.67
CA GLN A 49 6.90 -18.07 4.49
C GLN A 49 6.00 -19.18 3.94
N SER A 50 4.72 -18.86 3.75
CA SER A 50 3.78 -19.79 3.13
C SER A 50 4.15 -20.04 1.65
N PRO A 51 3.70 -21.17 1.07
CA PRO A 51 3.54 -21.23 -0.37
C PRO A 51 2.60 -20.10 -0.83
N VAL A 52 2.76 -19.67 -2.08
CA VAL A 52 1.81 -18.78 -2.72
C VAL A 52 0.55 -19.59 -3.01
N SER A 53 -0.59 -19.21 -2.42
CA SER A 53 -1.88 -19.85 -2.69
C SER A 53 -2.70 -18.95 -3.59
N PHE A 54 -3.58 -19.54 -4.41
CA PHE A 54 -4.62 -18.76 -5.05
C PHE A 54 -5.54 -18.15 -3.99
N THR A 55 -5.89 -16.88 -4.17
CA THR A 55 -6.93 -16.24 -3.36
C THR A 55 -8.24 -16.97 -3.63
N PRO A 56 -8.97 -17.44 -2.61
CA PRO A 56 -10.23 -18.13 -2.79
C PRO A 56 -11.35 -17.12 -3.08
N ILE A 57 -11.25 -16.46 -4.23
CA ILE A 57 -12.21 -15.48 -4.73
C ILE A 57 -12.95 -16.07 -5.93
N ALA A 58 -14.27 -15.99 -5.91
CA ALA A 58 -15.09 -16.38 -7.04
C ALA A 58 -15.01 -15.32 -8.15
N HIS A 59 -15.30 -15.71 -9.40
CA HIS A 59 -15.26 -14.81 -10.56
C HIS A 59 -16.25 -13.62 -10.45
N ASP A 60 -17.26 -13.73 -9.60
CA ASP A 60 -18.21 -12.64 -9.28
C ASP A 60 -17.67 -11.69 -8.19
N GLY A 61 -16.46 -11.91 -7.70
CA GLY A 61 -15.77 -11.06 -6.74
C GLY A 61 -16.16 -11.31 -5.29
N VAL A 62 -16.68 -12.49 -4.94
CA VAL A 62 -16.96 -12.87 -3.54
C VAL A 62 -15.79 -13.68 -2.97
N ILE A 63 -15.27 -13.27 -1.82
CA ILE A 63 -14.22 -14.01 -1.10
C ILE A 63 -14.84 -15.15 -0.29
N ASP A 64 -14.35 -16.37 -0.46
CA ASP A 64 -14.60 -17.48 0.45
C ASP A 64 -13.75 -17.33 1.71
N VAL A 65 -14.35 -16.65 2.69
CA VAL A 65 -13.74 -16.33 3.99
C VAL A 65 -13.37 -17.60 4.77
N VAL A 66 -14.13 -18.68 4.60
CA VAL A 66 -13.88 -19.94 5.31
C VAL A 66 -12.64 -20.61 4.76
N ALA A 67 -12.52 -20.70 3.43
CA ALA A 67 -11.33 -21.23 2.78
C ALA A 67 -10.09 -20.38 3.08
N LEU A 68 -10.21 -19.04 3.03
CA LEU A 68 -9.14 -18.12 3.38
C LEU A 68 -8.67 -18.33 4.83
N ARG A 69 -9.62 -18.47 5.77
CA ARG A 69 -9.32 -18.71 7.17
C ARG A 69 -8.60 -20.04 7.38
N GLN A 70 -9.11 -21.12 6.78
CA GLN A 70 -8.49 -22.43 6.86
C GLN A 70 -7.06 -22.42 6.33
N PHE A 71 -6.80 -21.67 5.25
CA PHE A 71 -5.45 -21.47 4.74
C PHE A 71 -4.54 -20.79 5.77
N ILE A 72 -4.98 -19.68 6.37
CA ILE A 72 -4.21 -18.92 7.35
C ILE A 72 -3.94 -19.73 8.61
N ASP A 73 -4.96 -20.40 9.18
CA ASP A 73 -4.81 -21.23 10.38
C ASP A 73 -3.80 -22.37 10.14
N LEU A 74 -3.83 -22.99 8.95
CA LEU A 74 -2.84 -23.98 8.54
C LEU A 74 -1.43 -23.38 8.47
N GLN A 75 -1.27 -22.15 7.97
CA GLN A 75 0.04 -21.50 7.92
C GLN A 75 0.56 -21.16 9.32
N ILE A 76 -0.31 -20.76 10.25
CA ILE A 76 0.05 -20.53 11.66
C ILE A 76 0.58 -21.82 12.29
N GLU A 77 -0.13 -22.94 12.10
CA GLU A 77 0.27 -24.25 12.60
C GLU A 77 1.62 -24.69 12.01
N LEU A 78 1.80 -24.55 10.70
CA LEU A 78 3.05 -24.90 10.00
C LEU A 78 4.23 -24.01 10.40
N ALA A 79 3.99 -22.76 10.77
CA ALA A 79 5.00 -21.84 11.29
C ALA A 79 5.41 -22.15 12.74
N GLY A 80 4.73 -23.10 13.41
CA GLY A 80 5.04 -23.53 14.77
C GLY A 80 4.51 -22.60 15.86
N PHE A 81 3.59 -21.69 15.52
CA PHE A 81 2.89 -20.84 16.48
C PHE A 81 1.56 -21.50 16.87
N ASP A 82 1.15 -21.33 18.13
CA ASP A 82 -0.27 -21.52 18.48
C ASP A 82 -1.05 -20.22 18.19
N ALA A 83 -2.38 -20.25 18.30
CA ALA A 83 -3.21 -19.07 18.06
C ALA A 83 -2.92 -17.89 19.02
N GLN A 84 -2.09 -18.07 20.06
CA GLN A 84 -1.67 -17.03 21.00
C GLN A 84 -0.22 -16.57 20.80
N GLY A 85 0.53 -17.20 19.89
CA GLY A 85 1.95 -16.95 19.66
C GLY A 85 2.26 -15.74 18.78
N VAL A 86 1.25 -15.15 18.13
CA VAL A 86 1.37 -13.96 17.29
C VAL A 86 0.89 -12.74 18.08
N GLU A 87 1.80 -11.81 18.37
CA GLU A 87 1.50 -10.60 19.15
C GLU A 87 0.91 -9.47 18.30
N THR A 88 1.28 -9.43 17.01
CA THR A 88 0.87 -8.35 16.10
C THR A 88 0.86 -8.81 14.66
N GLY A 89 0.27 -8.03 13.77
CA GLY A 89 0.25 -8.36 12.36
C GLY A 89 -0.34 -7.27 11.49
N ALA A 90 -0.17 -7.46 10.19
CA ALA A 90 -0.78 -6.62 9.17
C ALA A 90 -1.51 -7.51 8.16
N ILE A 91 -2.73 -7.13 7.82
CA ILE A 91 -3.49 -7.68 6.72
C ILE A 91 -3.60 -6.58 5.67
N ILE A 92 -3.03 -6.85 4.51
CA ILE A 92 -3.05 -5.94 3.35
C ILE A 92 -3.98 -6.57 2.31
N ILE A 93 -4.96 -5.79 1.86
CA ILE A 93 -5.93 -6.20 0.83
C ILE A 93 -5.66 -5.37 -0.40
N THR A 94 -5.40 -6.01 -1.54
CA THR A 94 -4.89 -5.36 -2.76
C THR A 94 -5.73 -5.66 -4.00
N GLY A 95 -5.55 -4.85 -5.03
CA GLY A 95 -6.22 -5.00 -6.34
C GLY A 95 -7.75 -4.99 -6.28
N GLU A 96 -8.38 -5.77 -7.15
CA GLU A 96 -9.84 -5.88 -7.22
C GLU A 96 -10.46 -6.58 -6.00
N THR A 97 -9.66 -7.31 -5.20
CA THR A 97 -10.12 -7.92 -3.93
C THR A 97 -10.53 -6.85 -2.91
N ALA A 98 -9.91 -5.67 -2.93
CA ALA A 98 -10.32 -4.54 -2.10
C ALA A 98 -11.76 -4.08 -2.38
N LYS A 99 -12.28 -4.34 -3.59
CA LYS A 99 -13.63 -3.98 -4.04
C LYS A 99 -14.65 -5.12 -3.89
N ALA A 100 -14.21 -6.29 -3.43
CA ALA A 100 -15.10 -7.43 -3.24
C ALA A 100 -16.17 -7.11 -2.20
N HIS A 101 -17.42 -7.50 -2.50
CA HIS A 101 -18.61 -7.08 -1.76
C HIS A 101 -18.57 -7.41 -0.27
N ASN A 102 -17.87 -8.47 0.12
CA ASN A 102 -17.76 -8.94 1.50
C ASN A 102 -16.35 -8.80 2.09
N ALA A 103 -15.38 -8.24 1.35
CA ALA A 103 -13.97 -8.28 1.76
C ALA A 103 -13.71 -7.56 3.07
N ARG A 104 -14.22 -6.33 3.20
CA ARG A 104 -13.95 -5.48 4.36
C ARG A 104 -14.49 -6.10 5.65
N ASP A 105 -15.74 -6.55 5.66
CA ASP A 105 -16.37 -7.16 6.84
C ASP A 105 -15.69 -8.49 7.20
N ALA A 106 -15.46 -9.35 6.20
CA ALA A 106 -14.80 -10.63 6.39
C ALA A 106 -13.39 -10.50 6.99
N ILE A 107 -12.64 -9.50 6.55
CA ILE A 107 -11.24 -9.31 6.94
C ILE A 107 -11.14 -8.55 8.27
N MET A 108 -12.08 -7.66 8.57
CA MET A 108 -12.20 -7.08 9.92
C MET A 108 -12.54 -8.16 10.95
N ASP A 109 -13.48 -9.06 10.65
CA ASP A 109 -13.80 -10.20 11.52
C ASP A 109 -12.59 -11.12 11.72
N LEU A 110 -11.83 -11.37 10.65
CA LEU A 110 -10.58 -12.13 10.70
C LEU A 110 -9.53 -11.44 11.59
N SER A 111 -9.34 -10.13 11.42
CA SER A 111 -8.42 -9.33 12.24
C SER A 111 -8.80 -9.41 13.72
N HIS A 112 -10.07 -9.23 14.07
CA HIS A 112 -10.54 -9.28 15.46
C HIS A 112 -10.24 -10.62 16.15
N GLN A 113 -10.22 -11.71 15.39
CA GLN A 113 -9.95 -13.04 15.92
C GLN A 113 -8.44 -13.36 16.00
N LEU A 114 -7.60 -12.71 15.18
CA LEU A 114 -6.15 -12.92 15.14
C LEU A 114 -5.37 -11.97 16.08
N GLY A 115 -5.94 -10.83 16.48
CA GLY A 115 -5.33 -9.89 17.43
C GLY A 115 -5.53 -8.41 17.05
N ASP A 116 -4.73 -7.51 17.62
CA ASP A 116 -4.72 -6.08 17.21
C ASP A 116 -3.88 -5.90 15.93
N PHE A 117 -4.38 -6.40 14.82
CA PHE A 117 -3.70 -6.27 13.53
C PHE A 117 -4.02 -4.92 12.87
N VAL A 118 -3.11 -4.47 12.01
CA VAL A 118 -3.40 -3.46 11.00
C VAL A 118 -4.23 -4.11 9.91
N VAL A 119 -5.36 -3.52 9.56
CA VAL A 119 -6.05 -3.87 8.32
C VAL A 119 -5.94 -2.68 7.39
N ALA A 120 -5.14 -2.85 6.34
CA ALA A 120 -4.95 -1.86 5.30
C ALA A 120 -5.64 -2.35 4.02
N THR A 121 -6.60 -1.57 3.54
CA THR A 121 -7.09 -1.72 2.17
C THR A 121 -6.22 -0.85 1.29
N ALA A 122 -5.37 -1.47 0.48
CA ALA A 122 -4.52 -0.78 -0.46
C ALA A 122 -5.22 -0.75 -1.83
N GLY A 123 -5.61 0.45 -2.26
CA GLY A 123 -5.92 0.67 -3.65
C GLY A 123 -4.65 0.63 -4.51
N PRO A 124 -4.77 0.91 -5.81
CA PRO A 124 -3.66 0.72 -6.74
C PRO A 124 -2.45 1.63 -6.44
N ASN A 125 -2.65 2.83 -5.90
CA ASN A 125 -1.54 3.73 -5.57
C ASN A 125 -0.79 3.23 -4.33
N LEU A 126 -1.50 2.90 -3.26
CA LEU A 126 -0.90 2.40 -2.03
C LEU A 126 -0.21 1.05 -2.25
N GLU A 127 -0.82 0.16 -3.05
CA GLU A 127 -0.21 -1.13 -3.45
C GLU A 127 1.12 -0.90 -4.18
N SER A 128 1.17 0.06 -5.11
CA SER A 128 2.39 0.44 -5.82
C SER A 128 3.50 0.87 -4.86
N ILE A 129 3.17 1.70 -3.86
CA ILE A 129 4.12 2.20 -2.85
C ILE A 129 4.62 1.05 -1.97
N ILE A 130 3.71 0.21 -1.46
CA ILE A 130 4.04 -0.94 -0.60
C ILE A 130 4.95 -1.92 -1.35
N ALA A 131 4.63 -2.27 -2.60
CA ALA A 131 5.45 -3.14 -3.42
C ALA A 131 6.83 -2.52 -3.70
N GLY A 132 6.88 -1.22 -4.01
CA GLY A 132 8.13 -0.50 -4.19
C GLY A 132 9.02 -0.47 -2.94
N ARG A 133 8.43 -0.25 -1.77
CA ARG A 133 9.14 -0.34 -0.47
C ARG A 133 9.67 -1.75 -0.23
N GLY A 134 8.81 -2.75 -0.36
CA GLY A 134 9.18 -4.16 -0.14
C GLY A 134 10.21 -4.71 -1.12
N SER A 135 10.30 -4.15 -2.32
CA SER A 135 11.31 -4.52 -3.33
C SER A 135 12.73 -4.03 -2.96
N GLY A 136 12.83 -3.02 -2.09
CA GLY A 136 14.07 -2.29 -1.78
C GLY A 136 14.32 -1.07 -2.69
N ALA A 137 13.39 -0.72 -3.59
CA ALA A 137 13.56 0.41 -4.51
C ALA A 137 13.64 1.77 -3.78
N GLN A 138 12.83 1.98 -2.74
CA GLN A 138 12.88 3.21 -1.94
C GLN A 138 14.25 3.37 -1.26
N GLU A 139 14.70 2.31 -0.58
CA GLU A 139 15.97 2.29 0.14
C GLU A 139 17.15 2.53 -0.82
N PHE A 140 17.11 1.93 -2.01
CA PHE A 140 18.10 2.19 -3.06
C PHE A 140 18.06 3.64 -3.51
N SER A 141 16.88 4.22 -3.75
CA SER A 141 16.69 5.63 -4.11
C SER A 141 17.30 6.57 -3.06
N GLU A 142 17.06 6.30 -1.78
CA GLU A 142 17.58 7.09 -0.67
C GLU A 142 19.11 7.00 -0.55
N LYS A 143 19.66 5.78 -0.48
CA LYS A 143 21.10 5.55 -0.28
C LYS A 143 21.96 6.04 -1.44
N ASN A 144 21.41 6.09 -2.66
CA ASN A 144 22.15 6.49 -3.87
C ASN A 144 21.77 7.89 -4.37
N HIS A 145 20.88 8.61 -3.68
CA HIS A 145 20.34 9.89 -4.13
C HIS A 145 19.79 9.84 -5.56
N ALA A 146 19.05 8.77 -5.86
CA ALA A 146 18.68 8.40 -7.23
C ALA A 146 17.17 8.45 -7.45
N LYS A 147 16.76 8.68 -8.69
CA LYS A 147 15.39 8.53 -9.14
C LYS A 147 15.16 7.12 -9.65
N VAL A 148 14.24 6.40 -9.02
CA VAL A 148 14.05 4.96 -9.20
C VAL A 148 12.59 4.67 -9.51
N VAL A 149 12.34 3.78 -10.47
CA VAL A 149 11.00 3.25 -10.72
C VAL A 149 10.94 1.79 -10.28
N ASN A 150 9.93 1.43 -9.49
CA ASN A 150 9.57 0.02 -9.30
C ASN A 150 8.33 -0.31 -10.13
N ILE A 151 8.34 -1.48 -10.78
CA ILE A 151 7.23 -2.04 -11.53
C ILE A 151 6.91 -3.41 -10.95
N ASP A 152 5.82 -3.49 -10.21
CA ASP A 152 5.33 -4.73 -9.63
C ASP A 152 4.33 -5.40 -10.57
N ILE A 153 4.77 -6.45 -11.27
CA ILE A 153 4.00 -7.11 -12.33
C ILE A 153 3.38 -8.39 -11.75
N GLY A 154 2.10 -8.28 -11.41
CA GLY A 154 1.30 -9.34 -10.82
C GLY A 154 0.49 -10.14 -11.84
N GLY A 155 -0.56 -10.81 -11.34
CA GLY A 155 -1.50 -11.57 -12.16
C GLY A 155 -2.48 -10.68 -12.93
N GLY A 156 -3.06 -9.67 -12.29
CA GLY A 156 -4.06 -8.78 -12.91
C GLY A 156 -3.49 -7.46 -13.42
N THR A 157 -2.52 -6.90 -12.69
CA THR A 157 -2.06 -5.53 -12.85
C THR A 157 -0.53 -5.43 -12.87
N SER A 158 -0.05 -4.28 -13.35
CA SER A 158 1.32 -3.81 -13.21
C SER A 158 1.27 -2.48 -12.45
N ASN A 159 1.82 -2.47 -11.24
CA ASN A 159 1.80 -1.33 -10.33
C ASN A 159 3.14 -0.59 -10.40
N TYR A 160 3.11 0.72 -10.52
CA TYR A 160 4.29 1.57 -10.71
C TYR A 160 4.40 2.56 -9.57
N VAL A 161 5.62 2.72 -9.05
CA VAL A 161 5.94 3.82 -8.14
C VAL A 161 7.29 4.43 -8.52
N VAL A 162 7.34 5.75 -8.49
CA VAL A 162 8.56 6.53 -8.68
C VAL A 162 9.03 7.04 -7.32
N PHE A 163 10.26 6.69 -6.96
CA PHE A 163 10.95 7.25 -5.81
C PHE A 163 12.04 8.24 -6.24
N ASN A 164 12.19 9.34 -5.51
CA ASN A 164 13.30 10.27 -5.67
C ASN A 164 13.87 10.63 -4.30
N ASN A 165 15.13 10.29 -4.05
CA ASN A 165 15.76 10.41 -2.73
C ASN A 165 14.91 9.77 -1.61
N GLY A 166 14.36 8.58 -1.87
CA GLY A 166 13.52 7.86 -0.92
C GLY A 166 12.09 8.38 -0.76
N LYS A 167 11.71 9.48 -1.41
CA LYS A 167 10.34 10.03 -1.37
C LYS A 167 9.50 9.52 -2.53
N VAL A 168 8.23 9.22 -2.29
CA VAL A 168 7.25 8.89 -3.33
C VAL A 168 6.96 10.15 -4.15
N VAL A 169 7.15 10.07 -5.47
CA VAL A 169 6.91 11.18 -6.41
C VAL A 169 5.62 10.96 -7.19
N ASP A 170 5.40 9.74 -7.67
CA ASP A 170 4.29 9.42 -8.55
C ASP A 170 3.96 7.93 -8.50
N THR A 171 2.73 7.58 -8.84
CA THR A 171 2.25 6.20 -8.89
C THR A 171 1.34 5.99 -10.09
N ALA A 172 1.37 4.79 -10.67
CA ALA A 172 0.44 4.40 -11.72
C ALA A 172 0.05 2.93 -11.57
N CYS A 173 -1.12 2.55 -12.07
CA CYS A 173 -1.53 1.16 -12.14
C CYS A 173 -2.12 0.85 -13.51
N LEU A 174 -1.53 -0.12 -14.20
CA LEU A 174 -1.97 -0.61 -15.49
C LEU A 174 -2.65 -1.96 -15.31
N ASN A 175 -3.85 -2.14 -15.88
CA ASN A 175 -4.59 -3.40 -15.85
C ASN A 175 -4.04 -4.43 -16.84
N ILE A 176 -2.74 -4.73 -16.73
CA ILE A 176 -1.99 -5.74 -17.49
C ILE A 176 -1.18 -6.58 -16.49
N GLY A 177 -1.39 -7.90 -16.50
CA GLY A 177 -0.63 -8.86 -15.71
C GLY A 177 -0.66 -10.28 -16.30
N GLY A 178 0.06 -11.21 -15.68
CA GLY A 178 0.26 -12.57 -16.23
C GLY A 178 -1.00 -13.45 -16.28
N ARG A 179 -1.95 -13.25 -15.38
CA ARG A 179 -3.16 -14.07 -15.24
C ARG A 179 -4.35 -13.59 -16.05
N LEU A 180 -4.22 -12.48 -16.78
CA LEU A 180 -5.29 -12.03 -17.67
C LEU A 180 -5.64 -13.05 -18.77
N VAL A 181 -4.70 -13.94 -19.08
CA VAL A 181 -4.90 -15.10 -19.95
C VAL A 181 -4.51 -16.36 -19.17
N GLU A 182 -5.51 -17.17 -18.82
CA GLU A 182 -5.29 -18.44 -18.12
C GLU A 182 -5.12 -19.57 -19.14
N LEU A 183 -4.26 -20.52 -18.80
CA LEU A 183 -3.89 -21.66 -19.62
C LEU A 183 -4.30 -22.98 -18.94
N ASN A 184 -4.68 -23.97 -19.74
CA ASN A 184 -4.79 -25.34 -19.28
C ASN A 184 -3.41 -26.03 -19.25
N ALA A 185 -3.35 -27.27 -18.76
CA ALA A 185 -2.12 -28.06 -18.69
C ALA A 185 -1.51 -28.38 -20.08
N GLN A 186 -2.23 -28.14 -21.18
CA GLN A 186 -1.75 -28.28 -22.55
C GLN A 186 -1.22 -26.95 -23.12
N GLY A 187 -1.27 -25.86 -22.35
CA GLY A 187 -0.86 -24.52 -22.78
C GLY A 187 -1.87 -23.80 -23.68
N GLU A 188 -3.12 -24.27 -23.71
CA GLU A 188 -4.21 -23.63 -24.46
C GLU A 188 -4.99 -22.69 -23.55
N VAL A 189 -5.56 -21.63 -24.11
CA VAL A 189 -6.34 -20.64 -23.35
C VAL A 189 -7.59 -21.29 -22.74
N SER A 190 -7.67 -21.29 -21.41
CA SER A 190 -8.81 -21.79 -20.64
C SER A 190 -9.77 -20.67 -20.26
N TYR A 191 -9.25 -19.46 -19.99
CA TYR A 191 -10.05 -18.30 -19.61
C TYR A 191 -9.38 -16.99 -20.02
N LEU A 192 -10.19 -15.96 -20.30
CA LEU A 192 -9.75 -14.61 -20.63
C LEU A 192 -10.45 -13.59 -19.75
N HIS A 193 -9.65 -12.78 -19.07
CA HIS A 193 -10.15 -11.63 -18.33
C HIS A 193 -10.41 -10.45 -19.27
N LYS A 194 -11.35 -9.58 -18.89
CA LYS A 194 -11.79 -8.43 -19.70
C LYS A 194 -10.63 -7.56 -20.25
N PRO A 195 -9.55 -7.27 -19.50
CA PRO A 195 -8.43 -6.50 -20.03
C PRO A 195 -7.68 -7.20 -21.17
N ALA A 196 -7.50 -8.53 -21.12
CA ALA A 196 -6.90 -9.28 -22.23
C ALA A 196 -7.75 -9.22 -23.50
N ILE A 197 -9.08 -9.19 -23.39
CA ILE A 197 -9.98 -9.01 -24.55
C ILE A 197 -9.72 -7.67 -25.24
N ALA A 198 -9.45 -6.61 -24.47
CA ALA A 198 -9.11 -5.30 -25.03
C ALA A 198 -7.80 -5.32 -25.85
N VAL A 199 -6.79 -6.06 -25.37
CA VAL A 199 -5.51 -6.29 -26.08
C VAL A 199 -5.73 -7.12 -27.36
N ILE A 200 -6.56 -8.16 -27.28
CA ILE A 200 -6.90 -9.00 -28.44
C ILE A 200 -7.60 -8.19 -29.52
N ASN A 201 -8.57 -7.35 -29.14
CA ASN A 201 -9.30 -6.50 -30.09
C ASN A 201 -8.39 -5.46 -30.74
N ASP A 202 -7.41 -4.91 -30.01
CA ASP A 202 -6.39 -4.00 -30.55
C ASP A 202 -5.53 -4.67 -31.64
N LEU A 203 -5.14 -5.93 -31.41
CA LEU A 203 -4.26 -6.66 -32.32
C LEU A 203 -4.95 -7.28 -33.54
N PHE A 204 -6.18 -7.78 -33.36
CA PHE A 204 -6.84 -8.64 -34.33
C PHE A 204 -8.27 -8.18 -34.71
N GLY A 205 -8.78 -7.13 -34.07
CA GLY A 205 -10.18 -6.72 -34.16
C GLY A 205 -11.13 -7.68 -33.44
N GLU A 206 -12.43 -7.35 -33.46
CA GLU A 206 -13.48 -8.10 -32.76
C GLU A 206 -13.83 -9.46 -33.40
N ALA A 207 -13.28 -9.75 -34.58
CA ALA A 207 -13.60 -10.95 -35.35
C ALA A 207 -12.90 -12.22 -34.81
N LEU A 208 -11.82 -12.09 -34.05
CA LEU A 208 -11.13 -13.24 -33.47
C LEU A 208 -11.93 -13.79 -32.29
N ASN A 209 -12.47 -15.00 -32.46
CA ASN A 209 -13.16 -15.67 -31.36
C ASN A 209 -12.12 -16.07 -30.28
N PRO A 210 -12.34 -15.73 -29.00
CA PRO A 210 -11.54 -16.20 -27.87
C PRO A 210 -11.20 -17.69 -27.87
N ARG A 211 -12.10 -18.53 -28.40
CA ARG A 211 -11.92 -19.99 -28.49
C ARG A 211 -11.01 -20.45 -29.63
N GLN A 212 -10.51 -19.52 -30.45
CA GLN A 212 -9.66 -19.78 -31.61
C GLN A 212 -8.25 -19.19 -31.44
N ILE A 213 -7.85 -18.87 -30.21
CA ILE A 213 -6.50 -18.37 -29.93
C ILE A 213 -5.50 -19.49 -30.19
N SER A 214 -4.65 -19.29 -31.21
CA SER A 214 -3.54 -20.16 -31.52
C SER A 214 -2.32 -19.78 -30.68
N ARG A 215 -1.28 -20.64 -30.68
CA ARG A 215 -0.01 -20.32 -30.03
C ARG A 215 0.64 -19.05 -30.59
N ASP A 216 0.52 -18.80 -31.90
CA ASP A 216 1.03 -17.57 -32.53
C ASP A 216 0.27 -16.33 -32.03
N HIS A 217 -1.07 -16.42 -31.97
CA HIS A 217 -1.89 -15.36 -31.40
C HIS A 217 -1.48 -15.06 -29.95
N LEU A 218 -1.27 -16.10 -29.13
CA LEU A 218 -0.86 -15.97 -27.73
C LEU A 218 0.47 -15.22 -27.60
N LEU A 219 1.49 -15.56 -28.39
CA LEU A 219 2.78 -14.88 -28.36
C LEU A 219 2.67 -13.40 -28.75
N ARG A 220 1.81 -13.06 -29.72
CA ARG A 220 1.55 -11.67 -30.12
C ARG A 220 0.79 -10.88 -29.06
N ILE A 221 -0.19 -11.51 -28.39
CA ILE A 221 -0.91 -10.91 -27.26
C ILE A 221 0.07 -10.57 -26.14
N VAL A 222 0.91 -11.53 -25.76
CA VAL A 222 1.89 -11.35 -24.69
C VAL A 222 2.93 -10.29 -25.05
N ALA A 223 3.42 -10.25 -26.29
CA ALA A 223 4.32 -9.19 -26.75
C ALA A 223 3.66 -7.81 -26.61
N ARG A 224 2.39 -7.66 -27.03
CA ARG A 224 1.66 -6.40 -26.88
C ARG A 224 1.45 -6.02 -25.42
N MET A 225 1.18 -6.99 -24.54
CA MET A 225 1.10 -6.74 -23.10
C MET A 225 2.42 -6.21 -22.54
N ALA A 226 3.56 -6.76 -22.96
CA ALA A 226 4.88 -6.24 -22.59
C ALA A 226 5.08 -4.80 -23.12
N ASP A 227 4.71 -4.51 -24.37
CA ASP A 227 4.79 -3.16 -24.94
C ASP A 227 4.01 -2.16 -24.07
N LEU A 228 2.77 -2.49 -23.68
CA LEU A 228 1.91 -1.63 -22.86
C LEU A 228 2.52 -1.31 -21.48
N ILE A 229 3.19 -2.29 -20.86
CA ILE A 229 3.92 -2.08 -19.60
C ILE A 229 5.04 -1.05 -19.80
N ILE A 230 5.79 -1.18 -20.88
CA ILE A 230 6.92 -0.29 -21.16
C ILE A 230 6.50 1.11 -21.63
N GLU A 231 5.34 1.25 -22.30
CA GLU A 231 4.80 2.55 -22.72
C GLU A 231 4.66 3.53 -21.54
N GLN A 232 4.30 3.05 -20.35
CA GLN A 232 4.23 3.85 -19.11
C GLN A 232 5.57 4.45 -18.71
N MET A 233 6.66 3.69 -18.82
CA MET A 233 8.00 4.18 -18.47
C MET A 233 8.54 5.20 -19.47
N ASN A 234 8.06 5.15 -20.71
CA ASN A 234 8.55 5.98 -21.82
C ASN A 234 7.70 7.25 -22.04
N GLY A 235 6.55 7.38 -21.36
CA GLY A 235 5.65 8.52 -21.51
C GLY A 235 4.95 8.60 -22.87
N LYS A 236 4.88 7.46 -23.58
CA LYS A 236 4.36 7.37 -24.94
C LYS A 236 3.16 6.43 -24.97
N LEU A 237 2.10 6.83 -24.27
CA LEU A 237 0.92 6.00 -24.12
C LEU A 237 0.10 5.95 -25.41
N THR A 238 -0.22 4.73 -25.83
CA THR A 238 -1.25 4.47 -26.83
C THR A 238 -2.65 4.63 -26.24
N GLU A 239 -3.67 4.78 -27.10
CA GLU A 239 -5.08 4.83 -26.68
C GLU A 239 -5.47 3.59 -25.85
N LEU A 240 -4.92 2.42 -26.19
CA LEU A 240 -5.12 1.20 -25.43
C LEU A 240 -4.55 1.32 -24.01
N SER A 241 -3.32 1.82 -23.87
CA SER A 241 -2.67 1.97 -22.56
C SER A 241 -3.43 2.94 -21.68
N ALA A 242 -3.83 4.10 -22.23
CA ALA A 242 -4.66 5.09 -21.52
C ALA A 242 -6.02 4.50 -21.07
N ARG A 243 -6.63 3.62 -21.88
CA ARG A 243 -7.88 2.93 -21.52
C ARG A 243 -7.72 1.86 -20.43
N LEU A 244 -6.54 1.27 -20.31
CA LEU A 244 -6.25 0.18 -19.36
C LEU A 244 -5.65 0.68 -18.05
N LEU A 245 -5.34 1.96 -17.93
CA LEU A 245 -4.95 2.59 -16.69
C LEU A 245 -6.10 2.58 -15.66
N GLN A 246 -5.77 2.22 -14.42
CA GLN A 246 -6.67 2.28 -13.25
C GLN A 246 -6.48 3.56 -12.43
N THR A 247 -5.35 4.23 -12.60
CA THR A 247 -4.99 5.52 -11.99
C THR A 247 -4.45 6.46 -13.08
N PRO A 248 -4.18 7.75 -12.78
CA PRO A 248 -3.52 8.63 -13.75
C PRO A 248 -2.19 8.05 -14.28
N GLU A 249 -1.78 8.51 -15.46
CA GLU A 249 -0.47 8.19 -16.04
C GLU A 249 0.68 8.80 -15.21
N LEU A 250 1.86 8.17 -15.27
CA LEU A 250 3.07 8.74 -14.69
C LEU A 250 3.45 10.04 -15.44
N LYS A 251 3.67 11.11 -14.70
CA LYS A 251 4.03 12.44 -15.23
C LYS A 251 5.53 12.68 -15.19
N ASP A 252 6.19 12.27 -14.10
CA ASP A 252 7.62 12.58 -13.88
C ASP A 252 8.53 11.35 -14.05
N ILE A 253 8.74 10.95 -15.30
CA ILE A 253 9.55 9.78 -15.70
C ILE A 253 10.83 10.15 -16.45
N THR A 254 11.24 11.41 -16.40
CA THR A 254 12.54 11.84 -16.92
C THR A 254 13.67 11.46 -15.96
N ASP A 255 14.87 11.22 -16.48
CA ASP A 255 16.09 10.97 -15.71
C ASP A 255 15.97 9.83 -14.69
N ILE A 256 15.38 8.70 -15.09
CA ILE A 256 15.32 7.48 -14.28
C ILE A 256 16.71 6.84 -14.21
N ASP A 257 17.29 6.78 -13.03
CA ASP A 257 18.62 6.21 -12.79
C ASP A 257 18.60 4.68 -12.74
N ALA A 258 17.52 4.10 -12.20
CA ALA A 258 17.36 2.65 -12.06
C ALA A 258 15.90 2.20 -12.11
N VAL A 259 15.70 0.97 -12.56
CA VAL A 259 14.38 0.33 -12.64
C VAL A 259 14.41 -1.01 -11.92
N PHE A 260 13.44 -1.22 -11.05
CA PHE A 260 13.18 -2.48 -10.37
C PHE A 260 11.96 -3.13 -11.01
N ILE A 261 12.07 -4.41 -11.34
CA ILE A 261 10.93 -5.23 -11.79
C ILE A 261 10.66 -6.23 -10.67
N SER A 262 9.48 -6.15 -10.05
CA SER A 262 9.03 -7.02 -8.94
C SER A 262 7.77 -7.80 -9.31
N GLY A 263 7.20 -8.54 -8.35
CA GLY A 263 5.98 -9.30 -8.53
C GLY A 263 6.19 -10.70 -9.10
N GLY A 264 5.10 -11.43 -9.32
CA GLY A 264 5.13 -12.81 -9.83
C GLY A 264 5.81 -12.92 -11.20
N VAL A 265 5.51 -11.98 -12.10
CA VAL A 265 6.14 -11.94 -13.43
C VAL A 265 7.57 -11.42 -13.33
N GLY A 266 7.87 -10.50 -12.40
CA GLY A 266 9.24 -10.08 -12.11
C GLY A 266 10.12 -11.23 -11.62
N ASP A 267 9.59 -12.14 -10.81
CA ASP A 267 10.33 -13.33 -10.38
C ASP A 267 10.66 -14.26 -11.57
N CYS A 268 9.65 -14.52 -12.41
CA CYS A 268 9.84 -15.23 -13.68
C CYS A 268 10.89 -14.54 -14.57
N PHE A 269 10.93 -13.20 -14.59
CA PHE A 269 11.88 -12.43 -15.40
C PHE A 269 13.33 -12.73 -15.00
N TYR A 270 13.64 -12.78 -13.69
CA TYR A 270 15.01 -13.10 -13.24
C TYR A 270 15.32 -14.60 -13.31
N LEU A 271 14.37 -15.49 -13.01
CA LEU A 271 14.59 -16.93 -13.14
C LEU A 271 14.93 -17.31 -14.59
N GLN A 272 14.26 -16.69 -15.56
CA GLN A 272 14.51 -16.94 -16.98
C GLN A 272 15.84 -16.40 -17.52
N GLN A 273 16.54 -15.56 -16.77
CA GLN A 273 17.93 -15.20 -17.11
C GLN A 273 18.89 -16.36 -16.90
N GLN A 274 18.51 -17.35 -16.08
CA GLN A 274 19.34 -18.50 -15.74
C GLN A 274 18.90 -19.76 -16.47
N GLU A 275 17.60 -20.05 -16.52
CA GLU A 275 17.07 -21.32 -17.06
C GLU A 275 15.74 -21.12 -17.81
N GLU A 276 15.44 -21.98 -18.80
CA GLU A 276 14.14 -21.95 -19.46
C GLU A 276 13.03 -22.46 -18.52
N GLN A 277 12.01 -21.63 -18.29
CA GLN A 277 10.84 -21.97 -17.48
C GLN A 277 9.75 -22.66 -18.31
N ASP A 278 8.97 -23.54 -17.66
CA ASP A 278 7.75 -24.10 -18.22
C ASP A 278 6.69 -23.00 -18.35
N ILE A 279 6.14 -22.86 -19.55
CA ILE A 279 5.14 -21.84 -19.87
C ILE A 279 3.79 -22.09 -19.17
N THR A 280 3.56 -23.30 -18.66
CA THR A 280 2.30 -23.71 -18.02
C THR A 280 2.39 -23.84 -16.50
N GLU A 281 3.54 -23.54 -15.89
CA GLU A 281 3.81 -23.77 -14.47
C GLU A 281 2.74 -23.18 -13.54
N PHE A 282 2.31 -21.95 -13.82
CA PHE A 282 1.32 -21.22 -13.02
C PHE A 282 -0.11 -21.28 -13.60
N GLY A 283 -0.29 -21.98 -14.73
CA GLY A 283 -1.55 -22.04 -15.45
C GLY A 283 -1.98 -20.71 -16.06
N ASP A 284 -1.03 -19.82 -16.38
CA ASP A 284 -1.26 -18.54 -17.03
C ASP A 284 -0.07 -18.06 -17.86
N VAL A 285 -0.18 -16.89 -18.50
CA VAL A 285 0.86 -16.37 -19.40
C VAL A 285 1.99 -15.62 -18.68
N GLY A 286 2.04 -15.61 -17.34
CA GLY A 286 3.07 -14.93 -16.56
C GLY A 286 4.51 -15.24 -17.02
N PRO A 287 4.91 -16.52 -17.19
CA PRO A 287 6.23 -16.86 -17.72
C PRO A 287 6.48 -16.36 -19.14
N LEU A 288 5.45 -16.36 -20.00
CA LEU A 288 5.59 -15.83 -21.37
C LEU A 288 5.76 -14.30 -21.35
N LEU A 289 5.03 -13.60 -20.48
CA LEU A 289 5.12 -12.15 -20.32
C LEU A 289 6.49 -11.73 -19.79
N ALA A 290 7.01 -12.44 -18.80
CA ALA A 290 8.38 -12.25 -18.30
C ALA A 290 9.41 -12.41 -19.43
N ARG A 291 9.25 -13.42 -20.30
CA ARG A 291 10.12 -13.63 -21.45
C ARG A 291 10.04 -12.51 -22.48
N ALA A 292 8.84 -11.99 -22.73
CA ALA A 292 8.64 -10.89 -23.65
C ALA A 292 9.31 -9.61 -23.13
N LEU A 293 9.15 -9.31 -21.84
CA LEU A 293 9.83 -8.20 -21.16
C LEU A 293 11.35 -8.36 -21.22
N LEU A 294 11.89 -9.54 -20.91
CA LEU A 294 13.33 -9.79 -20.94
C LEU A 294 13.97 -9.56 -22.32
N ARG A 295 13.18 -9.70 -23.40
CA ARG A 295 13.63 -9.48 -24.79
C ARG A 295 13.27 -8.09 -25.32
N HIS A 296 12.65 -7.24 -24.51
CA HIS A 296 12.14 -5.95 -24.95
C HIS A 296 13.27 -4.91 -24.97
N GLN A 297 13.66 -4.47 -26.17
CA GLN A 297 14.85 -3.63 -26.40
C GLN A 297 14.85 -2.29 -25.66
N GLU A 298 13.67 -1.73 -25.35
CA GLU A 298 13.61 -0.48 -24.59
C GLU A 298 14.11 -0.64 -23.15
N LEU A 299 14.06 -1.85 -22.56
CA LEU A 299 14.61 -2.09 -21.23
C LEU A 299 16.14 -2.01 -21.20
N ASP A 300 16.82 -2.22 -22.34
CA ASP A 300 18.27 -2.07 -22.45
C ASP A 300 18.74 -0.62 -22.22
N LYS A 301 17.81 0.35 -22.27
CA LYS A 301 18.10 1.77 -22.00
C LYS A 301 18.13 2.10 -20.50
N PHE A 302 17.61 1.21 -19.64
CA PHE A 302 17.50 1.43 -18.22
C PHE A 302 18.49 0.55 -17.44
N THR A 303 18.95 1.06 -16.29
CA THR A 303 19.72 0.23 -15.35
C THR A 303 18.76 -0.66 -14.56
N ILE A 304 18.55 -1.89 -15.00
CA ILE A 304 17.69 -2.85 -14.28
C ILE A 304 18.41 -3.35 -13.02
N LYS A 305 17.75 -3.25 -11.87
CA LYS A 305 18.20 -3.75 -10.58
C LYS A 305 17.29 -4.87 -10.11
N LYS A 306 17.89 -5.97 -9.64
CA LYS A 306 17.15 -7.08 -9.05
C LYS A 306 16.67 -6.70 -7.64
N PRO A 307 15.37 -6.81 -7.34
CA PRO A 307 14.84 -6.61 -6.01
C PRO A 307 15.44 -7.57 -4.98
N ASN A 308 15.44 -7.15 -3.72
CA ASN A 308 15.73 -8.05 -2.59
C ASN A 308 14.60 -9.09 -2.42
N GLN A 309 13.36 -8.70 -2.75
CA GLN A 309 12.15 -9.52 -2.70
C GLN A 309 11.24 -9.16 -3.87
N THR A 310 10.71 -10.17 -4.58
CA THR A 310 9.85 -10.01 -5.77
C THR A 310 8.39 -10.28 -5.43
N VAL A 311 7.97 -11.55 -5.39
CA VAL A 311 6.57 -12.02 -5.20
C VAL A 311 5.98 -11.64 -3.84
N ARG A 312 6.84 -11.29 -2.89
CA ARG A 312 6.50 -11.04 -1.49
C ARG A 312 6.67 -9.58 -1.09
N ALA A 313 7.08 -8.70 -2.00
CA ALA A 313 7.31 -7.28 -1.73
C ALA A 313 6.14 -6.65 -0.94
N THR A 314 4.91 -6.98 -1.33
CA THR A 314 3.68 -6.45 -0.75
C THR A 314 3.37 -6.95 0.67
N VAL A 315 3.84 -8.15 1.03
CA VAL A 315 3.58 -8.81 2.33
C VAL A 315 4.61 -8.41 3.40
N ILE A 316 5.69 -7.76 2.98
CA ILE A 316 6.79 -7.43 3.88
C ILE A 316 6.51 -6.13 4.64
N GLY A 317 5.25 -5.69 4.79
CA GLY A 317 4.86 -4.73 5.83
C GLY A 317 4.51 -5.47 7.12
N ALA A 318 5.45 -5.67 8.04
CA ALA A 318 5.10 -6.19 9.37
C ALA A 318 4.59 -5.03 10.25
N GLY A 319 3.46 -5.19 10.94
CA GLY A 319 2.90 -4.15 11.81
C GLY A 319 3.84 -3.77 12.95
N ALA A 320 4.43 -2.57 12.95
CA ALA A 320 4.89 -1.92 14.16
C ALA A 320 3.68 -1.48 14.96
N TYR A 321 3.74 -1.56 16.28
CA TYR A 321 2.82 -0.80 17.09
C TYR A 321 3.59 -0.08 18.21
N SER A 322 3.45 1.24 18.23
CA SER A 322 3.85 2.04 19.38
C SER A 322 2.58 2.35 20.18
N LEU A 323 2.55 1.92 21.43
CA LEU A 323 1.53 2.36 22.39
C LEU A 323 1.97 3.73 22.90
N THR A 324 1.17 4.74 22.63
CA THR A 324 1.41 6.10 23.09
C THR A 324 0.18 6.63 23.83
N LEU A 325 0.40 7.66 24.62
CA LEU A 325 -0.66 8.42 25.27
C LEU A 325 -0.65 9.80 24.65
N SER A 326 -1.82 10.38 24.38
CA SER A 326 -1.86 11.77 23.92
C SER A 326 -1.25 12.71 24.96
N GLY A 327 -0.93 13.92 24.51
CA GLY A 327 -0.72 15.04 25.41
C GLY A 327 -1.95 15.34 26.27
N SER A 328 -1.74 16.20 27.27
CA SER A 328 -2.82 16.72 28.15
C SER A 328 -3.56 17.93 27.57
N THR A 329 -3.12 18.34 26.38
CA THR A 329 -3.43 19.59 25.68
C THR A 329 -4.20 19.30 24.39
N ILE A 330 -4.98 18.22 24.38
CA ILE A 330 -5.84 17.86 23.25
C ILE A 330 -7.12 18.70 23.20
N TRP A 331 -7.74 18.73 22.01
CA TRP A 331 -9.09 19.21 21.78
C TRP A 331 -9.97 18.04 21.41
N LEU A 332 -10.93 17.64 22.26
CA LEU A 332 -11.90 16.59 21.95
C LEU A 332 -13.30 17.18 21.97
N ASN A 333 -13.96 17.13 20.82
CA ASN A 333 -15.36 17.52 20.68
C ASN A 333 -16.08 16.46 19.85
N SER A 334 -16.13 15.21 20.32
CA SER A 334 -16.82 14.11 19.66
C SER A 334 -17.06 12.94 20.63
N ASP A 335 -18.18 12.23 20.42
CA ASP A 335 -18.53 11.00 21.13
C ASP A 335 -18.22 9.73 20.31
N GLU A 336 -17.53 9.86 19.17
CA GLU A 336 -17.25 8.75 18.24
C GLU A 336 -16.13 7.79 18.69
N LEU A 337 -15.43 8.09 19.78
CA LEU A 337 -14.39 7.22 20.32
C LEU A 337 -14.97 5.99 21.03
N PRO A 338 -14.38 4.79 20.88
CA PRO A 338 -13.08 4.50 20.28
C PRO A 338 -13.10 4.28 18.77
N LEU A 339 -11.98 4.54 18.12
CA LEU A 339 -11.73 4.29 16.70
C LEU A 339 -10.63 3.25 16.49
N LYS A 340 -10.67 2.54 15.36
CA LYS A 340 -9.66 1.57 14.96
C LYS A 340 -9.27 1.72 13.50
N ASN A 341 -8.00 1.46 13.20
CA ASN A 341 -7.40 1.42 11.87
C ASN A 341 -7.68 2.71 11.07
N ILE A 342 -7.53 3.87 11.71
CA ILE A 342 -7.70 5.17 11.06
C ILE A 342 -6.40 5.52 10.31
N PRO A 343 -6.40 5.62 8.96
CA PRO A 343 -5.21 5.99 8.21
C PRO A 343 -4.74 7.40 8.55
N ALA A 344 -3.43 7.57 8.73
CA ALA A 344 -2.77 8.85 8.97
C ALA A 344 -2.26 9.45 7.66
N VAL A 345 -2.93 10.52 7.20
CA VAL A 345 -2.58 11.28 6.01
C VAL A 345 -1.51 12.32 6.37
N HIS A 346 -0.32 12.18 5.78
CA HIS A 346 0.84 13.06 6.00
C HIS A 346 1.08 13.98 4.78
N PRO A 347 0.62 15.24 4.82
CA PRO A 347 0.90 16.21 3.76
C PRO A 347 2.38 16.59 3.71
N SER A 348 2.98 16.72 2.52
CA SER A 348 4.39 17.10 2.36
C SER A 348 4.55 18.62 2.35
N VAL A 349 4.43 19.22 3.53
CA VAL A 349 4.40 20.69 3.67
C VAL A 349 5.81 21.27 3.68
N ASP A 350 6.11 22.17 2.75
CA ASP A 350 7.33 23.00 2.79
C ASP A 350 7.14 24.21 3.71
N TRP A 351 7.50 24.04 4.98
CA TRP A 351 7.39 25.08 6.00
C TRP A 351 8.35 26.27 5.81
N GLN A 352 9.24 26.24 4.83
CA GLN A 352 10.06 27.42 4.48
C GLN A 352 9.23 28.46 3.71
N GLN A 353 8.12 28.04 3.11
CA GLN A 353 7.19 28.95 2.45
C GLN A 353 6.39 29.73 3.49
N VAL A 354 6.10 31.00 3.19
CA VAL A 354 5.33 31.87 4.09
C VAL A 354 3.88 31.40 4.22
N THR A 355 3.31 30.88 3.12
CA THR A 355 1.93 30.38 3.03
C THR A 355 1.93 29.08 2.23
N PRO A 356 2.32 27.96 2.85
CA PRO A 356 2.32 26.67 2.17
C PRO A 356 0.90 26.22 1.82
N GLU A 357 0.74 25.53 0.69
CA GLU A 357 -0.55 25.04 0.17
C GLU A 357 -0.97 23.72 0.86
N ILE A 358 -1.25 23.79 2.15
CA ILE A 358 -1.54 22.62 3.00
C ILE A 358 -2.76 21.85 2.48
N CYS A 359 -3.82 22.54 2.05
CA CYS A 359 -5.02 21.88 1.52
C CYS A 359 -4.70 20.97 0.32
N ASN A 360 -3.86 21.43 -0.61
CA ASN A 360 -3.48 20.65 -1.78
C ASN A 360 -2.59 19.46 -1.39
N GLU A 361 -1.64 19.67 -0.48
CA GLU A 361 -0.77 18.59 0.02
C GLU A 361 -1.54 17.49 0.76
N ILE A 362 -2.62 17.83 1.47
CA ILE A 362 -3.50 16.83 2.09
C ILE A 362 -4.21 15.99 1.01
N VAL A 363 -4.72 16.63 -0.05
CA VAL A 363 -5.37 15.92 -1.17
C VAL A 363 -4.39 14.96 -1.83
N LEU A 364 -3.18 15.43 -2.16
CA LEU A 364 -2.14 14.59 -2.76
C LEU A 364 -1.74 13.42 -1.84
N ALA A 365 -1.61 13.65 -0.54
CA ALA A 365 -1.29 12.59 0.42
C ALA A 365 -2.41 11.56 0.54
N ALA A 366 -3.67 11.99 0.54
CA ALA A 366 -4.81 11.10 0.56
C ALA A 366 -4.96 10.29 -0.74
N GLU A 367 -4.65 10.87 -1.89
CA GLU A 367 -4.62 10.18 -3.18
C GLU A 367 -3.59 9.05 -3.19
N ARG A 368 -2.39 9.26 -2.63
CA ARG A 368 -1.37 8.21 -2.48
C ARG A 368 -1.82 7.04 -1.61
N MET A 369 -2.78 7.27 -0.72
CA MET A 369 -3.38 6.26 0.15
C MET A 369 -4.71 5.70 -0.40
N ASP A 370 -5.11 6.11 -1.61
CA ASP A 370 -6.39 5.75 -2.25
C ASP A 370 -7.63 6.08 -1.42
N LEU A 371 -7.58 7.14 -0.61
CA LEU A 371 -8.68 7.53 0.26
C LEU A 371 -9.75 8.32 -0.49
N ALA A 372 -11.00 7.89 -0.35
CA ALA A 372 -12.17 8.66 -0.75
C ALA A 372 -12.47 9.70 0.34
N LEU A 373 -11.82 10.87 0.27
CA LEU A 373 -11.86 11.94 1.29
C LEU A 373 -13.26 12.30 1.82
N SER A 374 -14.31 12.19 1.01
CA SER A 374 -15.68 12.53 1.41
C SER A 374 -16.47 11.38 2.08
N HIS A 375 -15.89 10.17 2.13
CA HIS A 375 -16.55 8.94 2.61
C HIS A 375 -15.73 8.18 3.65
N ASP A 376 -14.41 8.14 3.50
CA ASP A 376 -13.52 7.46 4.43
C ASP A 376 -13.31 8.27 5.71
N HIS A 377 -12.95 7.58 6.79
CA HIS A 377 -12.54 8.18 8.05
C HIS A 377 -11.02 8.11 8.14
N TYR A 378 -10.36 9.25 8.29
CA TYR A 378 -8.90 9.40 8.29
C TYR A 378 -8.48 10.48 9.28
N ALA A 379 -7.21 10.46 9.65
CA ALA A 379 -6.56 11.49 10.44
C ALA A 379 -5.63 12.31 9.54
N ILE A 380 -5.65 13.65 9.64
CA ILE A 380 -4.60 14.48 9.04
C ILE A 380 -3.50 14.66 10.08
N SER A 381 -2.28 14.27 9.76
CA SER A 381 -1.16 14.30 10.70
C SER A 381 -0.07 15.29 10.28
N PHE A 382 0.42 16.09 11.22
CA PHE A 382 1.58 16.97 11.00
C PHE A 382 2.74 16.55 11.90
N ASP A 383 3.92 16.46 11.30
CA ASP A 383 5.17 16.08 11.98
C ASP A 383 5.76 17.21 12.84
N GLU A 384 6.91 16.94 13.46
CA GLU A 384 7.65 17.88 14.30
C GLU A 384 8.14 19.13 13.54
N THR A 385 8.19 19.09 12.21
CA THR A 385 8.70 20.21 11.40
C THR A 385 7.71 21.36 11.31
N MET A 386 6.42 21.13 11.65
CA MET A 386 5.41 22.18 11.74
C MET A 386 5.82 23.27 12.74
N PRO A 387 5.96 24.54 12.31
CA PRO A 387 6.37 25.61 13.21
C PRO A 387 5.36 25.86 14.34
N ILE A 388 5.86 25.95 15.59
CA ILE A 388 5.06 26.21 16.80
C ILE A 388 4.83 27.72 17.01
N THR A 389 4.51 28.45 15.94
CA THR A 389 4.21 29.89 16.01
C THR A 389 2.72 30.14 15.85
N TYR A 390 2.20 31.20 16.48
CA TYR A 390 0.77 31.54 16.36
C TYR A 390 0.34 31.77 14.91
N GLN A 391 1.21 32.40 14.11
CA GLN A 391 0.96 32.61 12.67
C GLN A 391 0.81 31.29 11.91
N ALA A 392 1.67 30.30 12.19
CA ALA A 392 1.56 28.98 11.58
C ALA A 392 0.26 28.28 12.00
N VAL A 393 -0.08 28.27 13.29
CA VAL A 393 -1.34 27.68 13.80
C VAL A 393 -2.57 28.28 13.12
N GLN A 394 -2.63 29.61 12.98
CA GLN A 394 -3.73 30.28 12.28
C GLN A 394 -3.79 29.97 10.77
N HIS A 395 -2.64 29.77 10.13
CA HIS A 395 -2.59 29.37 8.71
C HIS A 395 -3.09 27.94 8.55
N VAL A 396 -2.58 27.01 9.35
CA VAL A 396 -3.04 25.60 9.36
C VAL A 396 -4.54 25.51 9.65
N ALA A 397 -5.06 26.22 10.64
CA ALA A 397 -6.50 26.23 10.94
C ALA A 397 -7.35 26.67 9.74
N ARG A 398 -6.92 27.69 9.00
CA ARG A 398 -7.64 28.18 7.81
C ARG A 398 -7.58 27.18 6.65
N GLU A 399 -6.41 26.62 6.39
CA GLU A 399 -6.23 25.61 5.34
C GLU A 399 -6.99 24.32 5.64
N LEU A 400 -6.98 23.85 6.89
CA LEU A 400 -7.75 22.69 7.32
C LEU A 400 -9.26 22.93 7.21
N ALA A 401 -9.74 24.12 7.57
CA ALA A 401 -11.15 24.47 7.41
C ALA A 401 -11.56 24.50 5.93
N ALA A 402 -10.75 25.10 5.06
CA ALA A 402 -10.99 25.12 3.62
C ALA A 402 -10.95 23.72 2.99
N PHE A 403 -9.99 22.89 3.41
CA PHE A 403 -9.91 21.49 3.04
C PHE A 403 -11.17 20.73 3.47
N TYR A 404 -11.56 20.86 4.75
CA TYR A 404 -12.69 20.12 5.30
C TYR A 404 -14.00 20.51 4.60
N ASP A 405 -14.25 21.79 4.35
CA ASP A 405 -15.44 22.28 3.63
C ASP A 405 -15.54 21.73 2.19
N LYS A 406 -14.40 21.65 1.50
CA LYS A 406 -14.38 21.29 0.07
C LYS A 406 -14.27 19.79 -0.19
N HIS A 407 -13.58 19.06 0.69
CA HIS A 407 -13.16 17.68 0.44
C HIS A 407 -13.50 16.71 1.58
N GLY A 408 -13.67 17.22 2.81
CA GLY A 408 -13.76 16.39 4.01
C GLY A 408 -15.03 15.54 4.09
N ASN A 409 -14.94 14.46 4.84
CA ASN A 409 -16.10 13.65 5.20
C ASN A 409 -16.92 14.35 6.28
N HIS A 410 -18.12 14.81 5.92
CA HIS A 410 -19.02 15.50 6.85
C HIS A 410 -19.88 14.57 7.71
N HIS A 411 -19.73 13.25 7.56
CA HIS A 411 -20.52 12.25 8.29
C HIS A 411 -19.77 11.64 9.48
N THR A 412 -18.48 11.95 9.63
CA THR A 412 -17.63 11.47 10.71
C THR A 412 -16.94 12.65 11.39
N MET A 413 -16.36 12.39 12.56
CA MET A 413 -15.47 13.33 13.23
C MET A 413 -14.32 13.77 12.32
N PHE A 414 -14.02 15.08 12.34
CA PHE A 414 -12.79 15.59 11.75
C PHE A 414 -11.64 15.36 12.72
N LEU A 415 -10.60 14.64 12.29
CA LEU A 415 -9.51 14.20 13.15
C LEU A 415 -8.17 14.76 12.67
N VAL A 416 -7.47 15.44 13.58
CA VAL A 416 -6.13 15.99 13.36
C VAL A 416 -5.18 15.45 14.42
N ILE A 417 -4.00 15.01 13.99
CA ILE A 417 -2.94 14.46 14.83
C ILE A 417 -1.70 15.35 14.71
N LEU A 418 -1.07 15.68 15.82
CA LEU A 418 0.10 16.56 15.85
C LEU A 418 1.23 15.90 16.64
N HIS A 419 2.46 15.98 16.10
CA HIS A 419 3.65 15.65 16.88
C HIS A 419 3.85 16.68 18.01
N ASN A 420 3.72 17.97 17.69
CA ASN A 420 3.99 19.07 18.62
C ASN A 420 2.85 19.31 19.61
N ASP A 421 3.16 19.69 20.86
CA ASP A 421 2.23 20.09 21.93
C ASP A 421 1.54 21.44 21.64
N ILE A 422 0.58 21.42 20.72
CA ILE A 422 -0.21 22.60 20.28
C ILE A 422 -1.67 22.26 19.97
N GLY A 423 -2.16 21.08 20.36
CA GLY A 423 -3.47 20.54 19.98
C GLY A 423 -4.62 21.46 20.36
N LYS A 424 -4.60 21.98 21.60
CA LYS A 424 -5.63 22.89 22.12
C LYS A 424 -5.62 24.23 21.40
N ALA A 425 -4.43 24.75 21.10
CA ALA A 425 -4.29 26.01 20.38
C ALA A 425 -4.86 25.88 18.96
N LEU A 426 -4.52 24.79 18.24
CA LEU A 426 -5.07 24.52 16.92
C LEU A 426 -6.59 24.29 16.98
N GLY A 427 -7.07 23.48 17.93
CA GLY A 427 -8.50 23.21 18.12
C GLY A 427 -9.31 24.49 18.38
N MET A 428 -8.80 25.41 19.20
CA MET A 428 -9.43 26.71 19.47
C MET A 428 -9.52 27.61 18.24
N GLU A 429 -8.53 27.59 17.35
CA GLU A 429 -8.52 28.40 16.12
C GLU A 429 -9.33 27.73 14.99
N LEU A 430 -9.34 26.40 14.93
CA LEU A 430 -10.00 25.63 13.88
C LEU A 430 -11.51 25.45 14.13
N GLN A 431 -11.92 25.07 15.34
CA GLN A 431 -13.33 24.78 15.66
C GLN A 431 -14.30 25.90 15.23
N PRO A 432 -14.03 27.19 15.47
CA PRO A 432 -14.94 28.27 15.08
C PRO A 432 -15.12 28.44 13.57
N LEU A 433 -14.19 27.90 12.78
CA LEU A 433 -14.21 27.95 11.32
C LEU A 433 -15.03 26.80 10.71
N LEU A 434 -15.34 25.77 11.49
CA LEU A 434 -16.08 24.60 11.04
C LEU A 434 -17.58 24.77 11.29
N ALA A 435 -18.40 24.34 10.32
CA ALA A 435 -19.85 24.32 10.47
C ALA A 435 -20.35 23.17 11.38
N THR A 436 -19.48 22.20 11.70
CA THR A 436 -19.82 20.99 12.47
C THR A 436 -19.27 21.08 13.89
N ASN A 437 -19.86 20.30 14.80
CA ASN A 437 -19.38 20.19 16.17
C ASN A 437 -18.36 19.06 16.37
N ALA A 438 -18.12 18.17 15.39
CA ALA A 438 -17.31 16.97 15.59
C ALA A 438 -15.86 17.19 15.15
N LEU A 439 -15.01 17.73 16.04
CA LEU A 439 -13.57 17.92 15.80
C LEU A 439 -12.77 17.31 16.95
N SER A 440 -11.75 16.54 16.61
CA SER A 440 -10.71 16.13 17.55
C SER A 440 -9.33 16.51 17.03
N VAL A 441 -8.55 17.20 17.87
CA VAL A 441 -7.14 17.49 17.65
C VAL A 441 -6.35 16.84 18.78
N ILE A 442 -5.54 15.84 18.45
CA ILE A 442 -4.74 15.08 19.41
C ILE A 442 -3.27 15.41 19.15
N ASP A 443 -2.54 15.80 20.18
CA ASP A 443 -1.12 16.16 20.10
C ASP A 443 -0.22 15.21 20.88
N GLU A 444 1.10 15.42 20.72
CA GLU A 444 2.18 14.57 21.25
C GLU A 444 2.14 13.13 20.71
N VAL A 445 1.70 12.98 19.46
CA VAL A 445 1.63 11.68 18.77
C VAL A 445 2.50 11.73 17.52
N ALA A 446 3.59 10.97 17.53
CA ALA A 446 4.44 10.79 16.37
C ALA A 446 3.87 9.70 15.45
N THR A 447 3.68 10.04 14.17
CA THR A 447 3.22 9.15 13.11
C THR A 447 4.02 9.42 11.83
N HIS A 448 4.00 8.48 10.90
CA HIS A 448 4.68 8.57 9.60
C HIS A 448 3.71 8.25 8.45
N GLU A 449 4.14 8.52 7.23
CA GLU A 449 3.35 8.23 6.03
C GLU A 449 3.10 6.72 5.87
N GLY A 450 1.81 6.35 5.83
CA GLY A 450 1.34 4.97 5.75
C GLY A 450 0.99 4.35 7.11
N ASP A 451 1.07 5.11 8.20
CA ASP A 451 0.62 4.66 9.52
C ASP A 451 -0.91 4.63 9.62
N TYR A 452 -1.39 3.76 10.51
CA TYR A 452 -2.78 3.66 10.94
C TYR A 452 -2.85 3.87 12.45
N ILE A 453 -3.95 4.41 12.96
CA ILE A 453 -4.09 4.78 14.36
C ILE A 453 -5.35 4.13 14.94
N ASP A 454 -5.20 3.48 16.08
CA ASP A 454 -6.34 3.16 16.96
C ASP A 454 -6.39 4.21 18.08
N ILE A 455 -7.59 4.68 18.38
CA ILE A 455 -7.83 5.67 19.44
C ILE A 455 -8.83 5.07 20.41
N GLY A 456 -8.40 4.86 21.66
CA GLY A 456 -9.28 4.31 22.68
C GLY A 456 -10.27 5.34 23.24
N LYS A 457 -11.05 4.91 24.23
CA LYS A 457 -11.95 5.82 24.95
C LYS A 457 -11.16 6.86 25.73
N SER A 458 -11.65 8.08 25.76
CA SER A 458 -11.05 9.15 26.57
C SER A 458 -11.03 8.79 28.05
N TYR A 459 -9.93 9.11 28.71
CA TYR A 459 -9.80 9.06 30.15
C TYR A 459 -10.05 10.43 30.79
N PHE A 460 -10.32 10.43 32.10
CA PHE A 460 -10.42 11.63 32.93
C PHE A 460 -11.37 12.72 32.41
N GLY A 461 -12.46 12.34 31.73
CA GLY A 461 -13.46 13.28 31.24
C GLY A 461 -13.08 14.02 29.95
N GLY A 462 -12.17 13.46 29.14
CA GLY A 462 -11.82 14.02 27.83
C GLY A 462 -10.44 14.69 27.76
N GLU A 463 -9.64 14.61 28.83
CA GLU A 463 -8.33 15.29 28.88
C GLU A 463 -7.22 14.52 28.17
N ILE A 464 -7.34 13.19 28.08
CA ILE A 464 -6.31 12.29 27.54
C ILE A 464 -6.98 11.11 26.83
N VAL A 465 -6.39 10.65 25.73
CA VAL A 465 -6.79 9.42 25.03
C VAL A 465 -5.60 8.46 24.87
N PRO A 466 -5.78 7.14 25.05
CA PRO A 466 -4.78 6.15 24.67
C PRO A 466 -4.78 5.96 23.15
N LEU A 467 -3.60 5.90 22.54
CA LEU A 467 -3.45 5.64 21.11
C LEU A 467 -2.49 4.46 20.85
N THR A 468 -2.79 3.75 19.78
CA THR A 468 -1.86 2.79 19.18
C THR A 468 -1.56 3.25 17.78
N VAL A 469 -0.31 3.68 17.53
CA VAL A 469 0.16 3.97 16.17
C VAL A 469 0.68 2.67 15.59
N LYS A 470 0.11 2.26 14.46
CA LYS A 470 0.44 1.03 13.77
C LYS A 470 1.08 1.32 12.42
N SER A 471 2.31 0.86 12.21
CA SER A 471 3.09 1.13 10.99
C SER A 471 3.27 -0.11 10.15
N LEU A 472 3.26 0.02 8.83
CA LEU A 472 3.72 -1.03 7.93
C LEU A 472 5.26 -1.00 7.87
N ALA A 473 5.94 -1.93 8.54
CA ALA A 473 7.41 -1.98 8.59
C ALA A 473 7.98 -2.81 7.44
N PHE A 474 8.72 -2.17 6.54
CA PHE A 474 9.45 -2.78 5.42
C PHE A 474 10.92 -3.07 5.80
N PRO A 475 11.64 -3.96 5.07
CA PRO A 475 13.06 -4.21 5.32
C PRO A 475 13.89 -2.95 5.03
N SER A 476 15.02 -2.80 5.72
CA SER A 476 15.96 -1.68 5.59
C SER A 476 17.40 -2.13 5.36
#